data_AF-A0AB33KRZ5-F1
#
_entry.id   AF-A0AB33KRZ5-F1
#
_cell.length_a   1.000
_cell.length_b   1.000
_cell.length_c   1.000
_cell.angle_alpha   90.00
_cell.angle_beta   90.00
_cell.angle_gamma   90.00
#
_symmetry.space_group_name_H-M   'P 1'
#
loop_
_entity.id
_entity.type
_entity.pdbx_description
1 polymer ?
#
loop_
_entity_poly.entity_id
_entity_poly.type
_entity_poly.pdbx_seq_one_letter_code
_entity_poly.pdbx_strand_id
1 'polypeptide(L)'
;MIAGSSPRISLMGSPDRTDADTVRTQERHREPAPLERPARSGELVRLRRQFRREAIERRDRRSGDRPLRVLAYSLVTSRSVTPDEDWNTLQAEAEQHGYAMGARFHDVAVPVTTTYRPGSGAGRGIYTPPWKRPGWGEVERLIRSGFADGVMVLDRHNISSDDDEYRAVIKELGERYQAFIHLVIPEEPSGPT
;
A
#
# COMPACT_ATOMS: atom_id res chain seq x y z
N MET A 1 -11.26 86.11 -37.68
CA MET A 1 -12.51 86.87 -37.76
C MET A 1 -13.57 86.06 -36.99
N ILE A 2 -14.25 86.70 -36.02
CA ILE A 2 -15.48 86.26 -35.29
C ILE A 2 -15.28 85.05 -34.34
N ALA A 3 -15.11 85.18 -33.01
CA ALA A 3 -15.99 85.67 -31.93
C ALA A 3 -17.26 84.81 -31.69
N GLY A 4 -17.49 84.34 -30.45
CA GLY A 4 -18.82 83.84 -30.08
C GLY A 4 -18.94 82.93 -28.85
N SER A 5 -18.91 83.54 -27.66
CA SER A 5 -19.81 83.28 -26.51
C SER A 5 -19.86 81.93 -25.77
N SER A 6 -19.30 81.96 -24.55
CA SER A 6 -19.86 81.35 -23.30
C SER A 6 -21.20 82.03 -22.90
N PRO A 7 -22.09 81.52 -22.00
CA PRO A 7 -21.80 80.89 -20.68
C PRO A 7 -22.72 79.68 -20.29
N ARG A 8 -22.44 78.86 -19.27
CA ARG A 8 -22.60 79.13 -17.83
C ARG A 8 -21.98 78.02 -16.98
N ILE A 9 -21.45 78.45 -15.83
CA ILE A 9 -20.79 77.68 -14.78
C ILE A 9 -21.78 77.32 -13.66
N SER A 10 -21.52 76.18 -13.00
CA SER A 10 -21.78 75.76 -11.60
C SER A 10 -22.52 74.41 -11.60
N LEU A 11 -22.13 73.37 -10.83
CA LEU A 11 -21.38 73.33 -9.57
C LEU A 11 -20.45 72.10 -9.50
N MET A 12 -19.27 72.35 -8.94
CA MET A 12 -18.54 71.57 -7.92
C MET A 12 -18.58 70.04 -7.94
N GLY A 13 -17.38 69.46 -8.11
CA GLY A 13 -17.10 68.04 -7.82
C GLY A 13 -15.90 67.47 -8.58
N SER A 14 -14.68 67.94 -8.31
CA SER A 14 -13.39 67.30 -8.65
C SER A 14 -12.54 67.31 -7.36
N PRO A 15 -11.56 66.40 -7.11
CA PRO A 15 -10.61 65.80 -8.07
C PRO A 15 -10.60 64.24 -8.06
N ASP A 16 -10.32 63.59 -9.20
CA ASP A 16 -9.00 63.25 -9.80
C ASP A 16 -8.43 61.95 -9.16
N ARG A 17 -8.44 60.84 -9.91
CA ARG A 17 -7.26 60.17 -10.52
C ARG A 17 -6.36 59.51 -9.46
N THR A 18 -5.76 58.35 -9.60
CA THR A 18 -5.33 57.36 -10.62
C THR A 18 -4.72 56.25 -9.71
N ASP A 19 -4.42 55.03 -10.04
CA ASP A 19 -4.36 54.17 -11.22
C ASP A 19 -4.25 52.75 -10.62
N ALA A 20 -4.46 51.74 -11.46
CA ALA A 20 -3.87 50.41 -11.38
C ALA A 20 -3.52 49.81 -9.99
N ASP A 21 -4.19 48.75 -9.56
CA ASP A 21 -3.48 47.47 -9.47
C ASP A 21 -4.38 46.24 -9.25
N THR A 22 -3.88 45.12 -9.76
CA THR A 22 -4.15 43.74 -9.33
C THR A 22 -5.52 43.12 -9.59
N VAL A 23 -5.60 42.54 -10.80
CA VAL A 23 -5.91 41.11 -10.98
C VAL A 23 -5.54 40.27 -9.75
N ARG A 24 -6.54 39.64 -9.11
CA ARG A 24 -6.49 38.21 -8.75
C ARG A 24 -7.80 37.78 -8.11
N THR A 25 -8.65 37.22 -8.96
CA THR A 25 -9.50 36.08 -8.61
C THR A 25 -8.68 35.11 -7.73
N GLN A 26 -8.95 35.06 -6.43
CA GLN A 26 -8.52 33.95 -5.57
C GLN A 26 -9.39 32.74 -5.89
N GLU A 27 -9.20 32.19 -7.08
CA GLU A 27 -9.43 30.78 -7.34
C GLU A 27 -8.07 30.10 -7.32
N ARG A 28 -8.03 28.89 -6.72
CA ARG A 28 -6.84 28.05 -6.43
C ARG A 28 -6.16 28.50 -5.13
N HIS A 29 -6.16 27.74 -4.04
CA HIS A 29 -5.94 26.30 -3.94
C HIS A 29 -6.93 25.67 -2.96
N ARG A 30 -7.87 24.87 -3.48
CA ARG A 30 -8.47 23.79 -2.70
C ARG A 30 -7.54 22.60 -2.89
N GLU A 31 -6.66 22.35 -1.92
CA GLU A 31 -6.02 21.03 -1.83
C GLU A 31 -7.15 20.00 -1.70
N PRO A 32 -7.24 18.99 -2.59
CA PRO A 32 -8.10 17.86 -2.31
C PRO A 32 -7.47 17.06 -1.18
N ALA A 33 -8.20 16.97 -0.06
CA ALA A 33 -7.85 16.12 1.07
C ALA A 33 -7.62 14.66 0.60
N PRO A 34 -6.61 13.94 1.12
CA PRO A 34 -6.36 12.56 0.74
C PRO A 34 -7.40 11.63 1.39
N LEU A 35 -8.57 11.49 0.77
CA LEU A 35 -9.67 10.64 1.25
C LEU A 35 -9.78 9.27 0.57
N GLU A 36 -8.83 8.86 -0.28
CA GLU A 36 -8.89 7.56 -0.99
C GLU A 36 -8.37 6.33 -0.21
N ARG A 37 -7.81 6.52 0.99
CA ARG A 37 -7.14 5.43 1.73
C ARG A 37 -8.05 4.31 2.29
N PRO A 38 -9.30 4.56 2.74
CA PRO A 38 -10.11 3.49 3.35
C PRO A 38 -10.61 2.43 2.35
N ALA A 39 -11.01 2.86 1.15
CA ALA A 39 -11.59 1.97 0.14
C ALA A 39 -10.58 0.94 -0.36
N ARG A 40 -9.32 1.36 -0.58
CA ARG A 40 -8.24 0.50 -1.07
C ARG A 40 -7.85 -0.57 -0.05
N SER A 41 -7.78 -0.23 1.24
CA SER A 41 -7.52 -1.21 2.31
C SER A 41 -8.59 -2.30 2.37
N GLY A 42 -9.87 -1.94 2.22
CA GLY A 42 -10.97 -2.90 2.17
C GLY A 42 -10.88 -3.88 0.99
N GLU A 43 -10.43 -3.41 -0.18
CA GLU A 43 -10.22 -4.27 -1.35
C GLU A 43 -9.09 -5.29 -1.13
N LEU A 44 -7.97 -4.87 -0.53
CA LEU A 44 -6.83 -5.75 -0.24
C LEU A 44 -7.22 -6.88 0.72
N VAL A 45 -7.95 -6.56 1.79
CA VAL A 45 -8.47 -7.55 2.74
C VAL A 45 -9.38 -8.55 2.04
N ARG A 46 -10.29 -8.07 1.18
CA ARG A 46 -11.21 -8.94 0.43
C ARG A 46 -10.45 -9.87 -0.51
N LEU A 47 -9.46 -9.34 -1.23
CA LEU A 47 -8.65 -10.10 -2.17
C LEU A 47 -7.84 -11.20 -1.45
N ARG A 48 -7.19 -10.88 -0.33
CA ARG A 48 -6.44 -11.86 0.46
C ARG A 48 -7.35 -12.95 1.03
N ARG A 49 -8.51 -12.58 1.57
CA ARG A 49 -9.50 -13.53 2.10
C ARG A 49 -10.05 -14.44 1.00
N GLN A 50 -10.26 -13.91 -0.20
CA GLN A 50 -10.67 -14.70 -1.37
C GLN A 50 -9.65 -15.81 -1.65
N PHE A 51 -8.38 -15.47 -1.84
CA PHE A 51 -7.36 -16.49 -2.16
C PHE A 51 -7.14 -17.50 -1.03
N ARG A 52 -7.26 -17.08 0.25
CA ARG A 52 -7.25 -18.02 1.38
C ARG A 52 -8.40 -19.03 1.30
N ARG A 53 -9.62 -18.56 1.00
CA ARG A 53 -10.79 -19.44 0.84
C ARG A 53 -10.59 -20.41 -0.32
N GLU A 54 -10.14 -19.92 -1.48
CA GLU A 54 -9.88 -20.75 -2.66
C GLU A 54 -8.82 -21.83 -2.38
N ALA A 55 -7.78 -21.52 -1.60
CA ALA A 55 -6.77 -22.49 -1.19
C ALA A 55 -7.34 -23.61 -0.29
N ILE A 56 -8.24 -23.26 0.65
CA ILE A 56 -8.95 -24.22 1.51
C ILE A 56 -9.85 -25.11 0.65
N GLU A 57 -10.68 -24.53 -0.21
CA GLU A 57 -11.58 -25.28 -1.11
C GLU A 57 -10.82 -26.22 -2.05
N ARG A 58 -9.61 -25.82 -2.48
CA ARG A 58 -8.75 -26.66 -3.32
C ARG A 58 -8.17 -27.83 -2.54
N ARG A 59 -7.73 -27.61 -1.30
CA ARG A 59 -7.25 -28.67 -0.39
C ARG A 59 -8.34 -29.72 -0.21
N ASP A 60 -9.55 -29.28 0.12
CA ASP A 60 -10.69 -30.17 0.39
C ASP A 60 -11.00 -31.07 -0.81
N ARG A 61 -10.92 -30.51 -2.02
CA ARG A 61 -11.12 -31.27 -3.26
C ARG A 61 -10.01 -32.25 -3.61
N ARG A 62 -8.74 -31.92 -3.32
CA ARG A 62 -7.58 -32.66 -3.86
C ARG A 62 -6.95 -33.64 -2.89
N SER A 63 -7.10 -33.46 -1.58
CA SER A 63 -6.22 -34.15 -0.64
C SER A 63 -6.83 -34.45 0.73
N GLY A 64 -8.14 -34.30 0.90
CA GLY A 64 -8.82 -34.56 2.17
C GLY A 64 -8.23 -33.75 3.34
N ASP A 65 -8.26 -34.32 4.54
CA ASP A 65 -7.89 -33.73 5.83
C ASP A 65 -6.41 -33.33 6.01
N ARG A 66 -5.59 -33.28 4.94
CA ARG A 66 -4.20 -32.81 5.10
C ARG A 66 -4.19 -31.32 5.51
N PRO A 67 -3.32 -30.91 6.45
CA PRO A 67 -3.18 -29.50 6.78
C PRO A 67 -2.67 -28.67 5.58
N LEU A 68 -3.04 -27.39 5.52
CA LEU A 68 -2.44 -26.46 4.56
C LEU A 68 -0.96 -26.26 4.92
N ARG A 69 -0.08 -26.37 3.93
CA ARG A 69 1.36 -26.14 4.14
C ARG A 69 1.66 -24.67 3.95
N VAL A 70 2.31 -24.07 4.93
CA VAL A 70 2.62 -22.63 4.92
C VAL A 70 4.11 -22.42 5.15
N LEU A 71 4.69 -21.45 4.43
CA LEU A 71 6.04 -20.97 4.73
C LEU A 71 5.95 -19.82 5.73
N ALA A 72 6.96 -19.64 6.57
CA ALA A 72 7.08 -18.45 7.41
C ALA A 72 8.00 -17.44 6.74
N TYR A 73 7.60 -16.17 6.73
CA TYR A 73 8.45 -15.08 6.26
C TYR A 73 8.45 -13.89 7.23
N SER A 74 9.64 -13.33 7.47
CA SER A 74 9.85 -12.13 8.30
C SER A 74 10.72 -11.10 7.58
N LEU A 75 10.42 -9.82 7.78
CA LEU A 75 11.26 -8.70 7.36
C LEU A 75 11.82 -7.99 8.59
N VAL A 76 13.09 -8.21 8.91
CA VAL A 76 13.75 -7.59 10.06
C VAL A 76 14.33 -6.23 9.73
N THR A 77 14.33 -5.30 10.67
CA THR A 77 14.76 -3.90 10.44
C THR A 77 16.28 -3.74 10.33
N SER A 78 17.06 -4.69 10.83
CA SER A 78 18.52 -4.67 10.73
C SER A 78 19.12 -6.08 10.78
N ARG A 79 20.40 -6.19 10.39
CA ARG A 79 21.16 -7.47 10.45
C ARG A 79 21.43 -7.97 11.88
N SER A 80 21.30 -7.10 12.88
CA SER A 80 21.54 -7.47 14.29
C SER A 80 20.29 -8.00 14.97
N VAL A 81 19.12 -7.86 14.35
CA VAL A 81 17.85 -8.40 14.85
C VAL A 81 17.69 -9.82 14.35
N THR A 82 17.49 -10.76 15.28
CA THR A 82 17.11 -12.12 14.91
C THR A 82 15.59 -12.22 14.82
N PRO A 83 15.05 -12.95 13.83
CA PRO A 83 13.60 -13.14 13.67
C PRO A 83 13.01 -14.20 14.62
N ASP A 84 13.65 -14.47 15.78
CA ASP A 84 13.25 -15.57 16.66
C ASP A 84 11.88 -15.36 17.31
N GLU A 85 11.58 -14.11 17.70
CA GLU A 85 10.26 -13.73 18.20
C GLU A 85 9.19 -13.93 17.13
N ASP A 86 9.45 -13.48 15.90
CA ASP A 86 8.57 -13.70 14.75
C ASP A 86 8.33 -15.19 14.50
N TRP A 87 9.37 -16.04 14.62
CA TRP A 87 9.22 -17.48 14.46
C TRP A 87 8.30 -18.10 15.49
N ASN A 88 8.42 -17.71 16.76
CA ASN A 88 7.56 -18.22 17.81
C ASN A 88 6.11 -17.82 17.58
N THR A 89 5.87 -16.56 17.20
CA THR A 89 4.53 -16.06 16.88
C THR A 89 3.93 -16.76 15.66
N LEU A 90 4.70 -16.89 14.57
CA LEU A 90 4.23 -17.55 13.34
C LEU A 90 3.96 -19.05 13.56
N GLN A 91 4.78 -19.71 14.39
CA GLN A 91 4.58 -21.11 14.74
C GLN A 91 3.30 -21.30 15.56
N ALA A 92 3.09 -20.49 16.60
CA ALA A 92 1.89 -20.56 17.42
C ALA A 92 0.61 -20.29 16.60
N GLU A 93 0.65 -19.30 15.71
CA GLU A 93 -0.46 -18.99 14.80
C GLU A 93 -0.75 -20.17 13.84
N ALA A 94 0.29 -20.82 13.32
CA ALA A 94 0.11 -21.97 12.44
C ALA A 94 -0.54 -23.15 13.17
N GLU A 95 -0.12 -23.42 14.40
CA GLU A 95 -0.71 -24.46 15.25
C GLU A 95 -2.19 -24.17 15.56
N GLN A 96 -2.51 -22.92 15.91
CA GLN A 96 -3.89 -22.49 16.15
C GLN A 96 -4.80 -22.70 14.93
N HIS A 97 -4.24 -22.56 13.72
CA HIS A 97 -4.98 -22.75 12.46
C HIS A 97 -4.87 -24.15 11.86
N GLY A 98 -4.16 -25.08 12.51
CA GLY A 98 -3.94 -26.43 11.99
C GLY A 98 -3.13 -26.43 10.67
N TYR A 99 -2.23 -25.48 10.50
CA TYR A 99 -1.32 -25.43 9.36
C TYR A 99 -0.04 -26.23 9.62
N ALA A 100 0.50 -26.82 8.56
CA ALA A 100 1.82 -27.43 8.60
C ALA A 100 2.86 -26.38 8.23
N MET A 101 3.63 -25.93 9.22
CA MET A 101 4.73 -24.98 8.99
C MET A 101 5.88 -25.65 8.24
N GLY A 102 6.28 -25.05 7.12
CA GLY A 102 7.42 -25.45 6.30
C GLY A 102 8.68 -24.66 6.62
N ALA A 103 9.45 -24.35 5.57
CA ALA A 103 10.67 -23.57 5.70
C ALA A 103 10.38 -22.12 6.14
N ARG A 104 11.37 -21.52 6.83
CA ARG A 104 11.33 -20.17 7.36
C ARG A 104 12.36 -19.31 6.64
N PHE A 105 11.97 -18.13 6.18
CA PHE A 105 12.81 -17.21 5.42
C PHE A 105 12.73 -15.82 6.02
N HIS A 106 13.84 -15.09 6.04
CA HIS A 106 13.81 -13.68 6.41
C HIS A 106 14.69 -12.87 5.48
N ASP A 107 14.37 -11.58 5.41
CA ASP A 107 15.20 -10.59 4.76
C ASP A 107 15.39 -9.39 5.68
N VAL A 108 16.42 -8.59 5.41
CA VAL A 108 16.65 -7.32 6.10
C VAL A 108 16.01 -6.19 5.30
N ALA A 109 15.27 -5.33 5.98
CA ALA A 109 14.64 -4.14 5.43
C ALA A 109 15.73 -3.13 4.98
N VAL A 110 16.13 -3.20 3.71
CA VAL A 110 17.09 -2.26 3.12
C VAL A 110 16.31 -1.10 2.51
N PRO A 111 16.46 0.16 2.99
CA PRO A 111 15.79 1.31 2.42
C PRO A 111 16.15 1.49 0.94
N VAL A 112 15.17 1.83 0.11
CA VAL A 112 15.47 2.23 -1.27
C VAL A 112 16.02 3.65 -1.24
N THR A 113 17.18 3.88 -1.84
CA THR A 113 17.70 5.23 -2.08
C THR A 113 16.80 5.95 -3.08
N THR A 114 15.72 6.55 -2.59
CA THR A 114 14.85 7.37 -3.43
C THR A 114 15.58 8.69 -3.69
N THR A 115 16.14 8.86 -4.88
CA THR A 115 16.51 10.21 -5.35
C THR A 115 15.20 10.96 -5.48
N TYR A 116 14.93 11.85 -4.53
CA TYR A 116 13.66 12.56 -4.47
C TYR A 116 13.47 13.39 -5.75
N ARG A 117 12.57 12.94 -6.63
CA ARG A 117 11.95 13.79 -7.65
C ARG A 117 10.52 14.07 -7.20
N PRO A 118 10.17 15.32 -6.86
CA PRO A 118 8.79 15.69 -6.61
C PRO A 118 7.98 15.55 -7.90
N GLY A 119 6.86 14.83 -7.86
CA GLY A 119 5.91 14.74 -8.98
C GLY A 119 5.60 13.33 -9.54
N SER A 120 6.30 12.27 -9.12
CA SER A 120 5.96 10.90 -9.54
C SER A 120 4.95 10.28 -8.57
N GLY A 121 3.68 10.19 -8.97
CA GLY A 121 2.58 9.59 -8.20
C GLY A 121 2.63 8.05 -8.04
N ALA A 122 3.82 7.44 -8.09
CA ALA A 122 3.99 6.05 -7.71
C ALA A 122 4.18 6.00 -6.19
N GLY A 123 3.38 5.20 -5.50
CA GLY A 123 3.57 4.95 -4.08
C GLY A 123 5.03 4.55 -3.81
N ARG A 124 5.62 5.17 -2.78
CA ARG A 124 7.03 4.96 -2.45
C ARG A 124 7.13 3.82 -1.45
N GLY A 125 7.49 2.63 -1.92
CA GLY A 125 8.08 1.60 -1.07
C GLY A 125 9.29 2.17 -0.32
N ILE A 126 9.25 2.10 1.01
CA ILE A 126 10.34 2.58 1.89
C ILE A 126 11.53 1.64 1.79
N TYR A 127 11.25 0.34 1.67
CA TYR A 127 12.24 -0.73 1.63
C TYR A 127 12.29 -1.39 0.26
N THR A 128 13.38 -2.12 0.03
CA THR A 128 13.57 -2.96 -1.15
C THR A 128 12.31 -3.77 -1.42
N PRO A 129 11.75 -3.76 -2.64
CA PRO A 129 10.48 -4.43 -2.92
C PRO A 129 10.63 -5.96 -2.82
N PRO A 130 9.55 -6.71 -2.54
CA PRO A 130 9.60 -8.16 -2.30
C PRO A 130 10.36 -8.97 -3.35
N TRP A 131 10.12 -8.73 -4.65
CA TRP A 131 10.77 -9.44 -5.77
C TRP A 131 12.29 -9.22 -5.88
N LYS A 132 12.87 -8.31 -5.10
CA LYS A 132 14.33 -8.10 -5.01
C LYS A 132 14.94 -8.67 -3.74
N ARG A 133 14.14 -9.25 -2.84
CA ARG A 133 14.64 -9.80 -1.58
C ARG A 133 14.92 -11.31 -1.74
N PRO A 134 16.09 -11.81 -1.36
CA PRO A 134 16.46 -13.21 -1.60
C PRO A 134 15.59 -14.20 -0.81
N GLY A 135 15.25 -13.92 0.44
CA GLY A 135 14.36 -14.76 1.24
C GLY A 135 12.96 -14.85 0.62
N TRP A 136 12.42 -13.72 0.14
CA TRP A 136 11.16 -13.70 -0.58
C TRP A 136 11.22 -14.48 -1.91
N GLY A 137 12.34 -14.39 -2.64
CA GLY A 137 12.56 -15.18 -3.85
C GLY A 137 12.48 -16.69 -3.60
N GLU A 138 12.98 -17.18 -2.46
CA GLU A 138 12.85 -18.59 -2.07
C GLU A 138 11.40 -18.98 -1.71
N VAL A 139 10.66 -18.07 -1.05
CA VAL A 139 9.22 -18.25 -0.80
C VAL A 139 8.48 -18.45 -2.11
N GLU A 140 8.67 -17.54 -3.07
CA GLU A 140 8.03 -17.63 -4.39
C GLU A 140 8.44 -18.90 -5.14
N ARG A 141 9.73 -19.27 -5.07
CA ARG A 141 10.25 -20.50 -5.71
C ARG A 141 9.54 -21.74 -5.18
N LEU A 142 9.39 -21.87 -3.86
CA LEU A 142 8.74 -23.02 -3.21
C LEU A 142 7.23 -23.04 -3.42
N ILE A 143 6.56 -21.88 -3.41
CA ILE A 143 5.14 -21.78 -3.74
C ILE A 143 4.92 -22.20 -5.20
N ARG A 144 5.71 -21.66 -6.14
CA ARG A 144 5.62 -21.98 -7.56
C ARG A 144 5.85 -23.47 -7.85
N SER A 145 6.70 -24.15 -7.08
CA SER A 145 6.92 -25.59 -7.21
C SER A 145 5.84 -26.44 -6.54
N GLY A 146 4.81 -25.85 -5.94
CA GLY A 146 3.73 -26.55 -5.23
C GLY A 146 4.16 -27.14 -3.88
N PHE A 147 5.30 -26.71 -3.33
CA PHE A 147 5.79 -27.19 -2.04
C PHE A 147 4.95 -26.65 -0.87
N ALA A 148 4.48 -25.42 -0.99
CA ALA A 148 3.61 -24.77 -0.02
C ALA A 148 2.29 -24.33 -0.67
N ASP A 149 1.24 -24.25 0.13
CA ASP A 149 -0.08 -23.76 -0.26
C ASP A 149 -0.23 -22.25 0.06
N GLY A 150 0.66 -21.67 0.86
CA GLY A 150 0.70 -20.23 1.15
C GLY A 150 1.93 -19.79 1.94
N VAL A 151 1.96 -18.50 2.30
CA VAL A 151 2.96 -17.89 3.18
C VAL A 151 2.28 -17.17 4.35
N MET A 152 2.88 -17.29 5.52
CA MET A 152 2.53 -16.59 6.75
C MET A 152 3.55 -15.51 7.06
N VAL A 153 3.05 -14.33 7.40
CA VAL A 153 3.85 -13.17 7.84
C VAL A 153 3.15 -12.49 9.01
N LEU A 154 3.88 -11.71 9.81
CA LEU A 154 3.26 -11.02 10.95
C LEU A 154 2.20 -10.02 10.49
N ASP A 155 2.54 -9.14 9.55
CA ASP A 155 1.64 -8.11 9.05
C ASP A 155 1.93 -7.79 7.56
N ARG A 156 1.20 -6.82 7.01
CA ARG A 156 1.42 -6.38 5.63
C ARG A 156 2.81 -5.76 5.39
N HIS A 157 3.43 -5.14 6.40
CA HIS A 157 4.68 -4.41 6.26
C HIS A 157 5.87 -5.36 6.05
N ASN A 158 5.75 -6.60 6.52
CA ASN A 158 6.68 -7.66 6.19
C ASN A 158 6.76 -7.89 4.66
N ILE A 159 5.66 -7.68 3.95
CA ILE A 159 5.62 -7.74 2.49
C ILE A 159 5.93 -6.35 1.94
N SER A 160 4.99 -5.42 2.04
CA SER A 160 5.20 -4.01 1.68
C SER A 160 4.23 -3.07 2.37
N SER A 161 4.73 -1.90 2.74
CA SER A 161 3.92 -0.75 3.16
C SER A 161 3.24 -0.04 1.99
N ASP A 162 3.67 -0.32 0.75
CA ASP A 162 3.05 0.22 -0.45
C ASP A 162 1.85 -0.63 -0.88
N ASP A 163 0.70 0.00 -1.11
CA ASP A 163 -0.54 -0.70 -1.45
C ASP A 163 -0.46 -1.39 -2.82
N ASP A 164 0.22 -0.79 -3.80
CA ASP A 164 0.32 -1.34 -5.16
C ASP A 164 1.30 -2.52 -5.18
N GLU A 165 2.44 -2.41 -4.49
CA GLU A 165 3.36 -3.54 -4.32
C GLU A 165 2.70 -4.70 -3.55
N TYR A 166 2.00 -4.39 -2.45
CA TYR A 166 1.30 -5.40 -1.67
C TYR A 166 0.20 -6.08 -2.49
N ARG A 167 -0.59 -5.31 -3.25
CA ARG A 167 -1.60 -5.84 -4.18
C ARG A 167 -0.99 -6.75 -5.23
N ALA A 168 0.13 -6.33 -5.83
CA ALA A 168 0.82 -7.11 -6.84
C ALA A 168 1.26 -8.47 -6.28
N VAL A 169 1.79 -8.51 -5.05
CA VAL A 169 2.15 -9.77 -4.38
C VAL A 169 0.94 -10.66 -4.12
N ILE A 170 -0.16 -10.11 -3.58
CA ILE A 170 -1.38 -10.90 -3.34
C ILE A 170 -1.89 -11.51 -4.65
N LYS A 171 -1.93 -10.71 -5.74
CA LYS A 171 -2.37 -11.17 -7.06
C LYS A 171 -1.42 -12.23 -7.65
N GLU A 172 -0.11 -12.00 -7.60
CA GLU A 172 0.87 -12.96 -8.11
C GLU A 172 0.69 -14.32 -7.41
N LEU A 173 0.66 -14.35 -6.08
CA LEU A 173 0.50 -15.61 -5.34
C LEU A 173 -0.86 -16.26 -5.59
N GLY A 174 -1.94 -15.48 -5.55
CA GLY A 174 -3.30 -15.98 -5.72
C GLY A 174 -3.64 -16.42 -7.13
N GLU A 175 -3.50 -15.52 -8.11
CA GLU A 175 -3.93 -15.74 -9.49
C GLU A 175 -2.98 -16.71 -10.21
N ARG A 176 -1.67 -16.59 -9.99
CA ARG A 176 -0.68 -17.36 -10.75
C ARG A 176 -0.36 -18.71 -10.11
N TYR A 177 -0.27 -18.74 -8.78
CA TYR A 177 0.18 -19.93 -8.06
C TYR A 177 -0.91 -20.60 -7.21
N GLN A 178 -2.12 -20.05 -7.17
CA GLN A 178 -3.23 -20.56 -6.36
C GLN A 178 -2.83 -20.68 -4.87
N ALA A 179 -2.02 -19.74 -4.41
CA ALA A 179 -1.49 -19.67 -3.05
C ALA A 179 -2.08 -18.47 -2.31
N PHE A 180 -1.98 -18.48 -0.98
CA PHE A 180 -2.54 -17.42 -0.14
C PHE A 180 -1.51 -16.79 0.78
N ILE A 181 -1.87 -15.62 1.31
CA ILE A 181 -1.13 -14.92 2.36
C ILE A 181 -1.98 -14.93 3.62
N HIS A 182 -1.39 -15.38 4.73
CA HIS A 182 -1.97 -15.27 6.05
C HIS A 182 -1.18 -14.27 6.88
N LEU A 183 -1.89 -13.29 7.43
CA LEU A 183 -1.34 -12.30 8.35
C LEU A 183 -1.74 -12.69 9.76
N VAL A 184 -0.80 -12.68 10.69
CA VAL A 184 -1.08 -12.83 12.13
C VAL A 184 -1.85 -11.61 12.62
N ILE A 185 -1.32 -10.43 12.31
CA ILE A 185 -1.94 -9.13 12.57
C ILE A 185 -2.67 -8.75 11.29
N PRO A 186 -4.02 -8.76 11.29
CA PRO A 186 -4.79 -8.42 10.10
C PRO A 186 -4.48 -7.00 9.66
N GLU A 187 -4.70 -6.70 8.39
CA GLU A 187 -4.69 -5.33 7.92
C GLU A 187 -5.67 -4.52 8.78
N GLU A 188 -5.23 -3.36 9.29
CA GLU A 188 -6.09 -2.52 10.13
C GLU A 188 -7.43 -2.30 9.39
N PRO A 189 -8.56 -2.75 9.97
CA PRO A 189 -9.85 -2.37 9.44
C PRO A 189 -9.95 -0.85 9.66
N SER A 190 -9.99 -0.09 8.56
CA SER A 190 -10.44 1.29 8.64
C SER A 190 -11.81 1.25 9.32
N GLY A 191 -11.93 1.86 10.50
CA GLY A 191 -13.12 1.77 11.36
C GLY A 191 -14.43 2.16 10.66
N PRO A 192 -15.59 1.91 11.30
CA PRO A 192 -16.89 2.04 10.66
C PRO A 192 -17.18 3.46 10.15
N THR A 193 -17.70 3.52 8.92
CA THR A 193 -18.57 4.58 8.38
C THR A 193 -19.84 4.74 9.18
#